data_AF-A0A357KUG4-F1
#
_entry.id   AF-A0A357KUG4-F1
#
_cell.length_a   1.000
_cell.length_b   1.000
_cell.length_c   1.000
_cell.angle_alpha   90.00
_cell.angle_beta   90.00
_cell.angle_gamma   90.00
#
_symmetry.space_group_name_H-M   'P 1'
#
loop_
_entity.id
_entity.type
_entity.pdbx_description
1 polymer ?
#
loop_
_entity_poly.entity_id
_entity_poly.type
_entity_poly.pdbx_seq_one_letter_code
_entity_poly.pdbx_strand_id
1 'polypeptide(L)'
;MQAWHDDLRRRGIIELPGNGPVKNHVAAGTCHLGLTDTDDFFAAIDERKPVAMVPVQLTNGKTIVIPNTVALIRGTPRGDDARKLVDFLLSAEVELMLANSRSRQIPLGPVDEDRLSDEVKQLRKLAGDGYPLSNLAAAAKECLRWLQREYVK
;
A
#
# COMPACT_ATOMS: atom_id res chain seq x y z
N MET A 1 15.88 -5.45 12.15
CA MET A 1 14.80 -6.16 11.45
C MET A 1 14.71 -7.64 11.86
N GLN A 2 15.80 -8.42 11.76
CA GLN A 2 15.81 -9.84 12.17
C GLN A 2 15.36 -10.06 13.62
N ALA A 3 15.99 -9.36 14.58
CA ALA A 3 15.59 -9.45 15.99
C ALA A 3 14.12 -9.08 16.26
N TRP A 4 13.56 -8.13 15.49
CA TRP A 4 12.16 -7.74 15.59
C TRP A 4 11.23 -8.81 15.02
N HIS A 5 11.62 -9.43 13.91
CA HIS A 5 10.91 -10.55 13.32
C HIS A 5 10.89 -11.77 14.25
N ASP A 6 12.04 -12.15 14.81
CA ASP A 6 12.14 -13.26 15.77
C ASP A 6 11.30 -12.99 17.02
N ASP A 7 11.26 -11.74 17.47
CA ASP A 7 10.42 -11.31 18.58
C ASP A 7 8.93 -11.45 18.29
N LEU A 8 8.47 -11.01 17.10
CA LEU A 8 7.08 -11.19 16.68
C LEU A 8 6.71 -12.68 16.63
N ARG A 9 7.59 -13.55 16.13
CA ARG A 9 7.36 -15.00 16.11
C ARG A 9 7.29 -15.60 17.50
N ARG A 10 8.19 -15.21 18.41
CA ARG A 10 8.10 -15.63 19.83
C ARG A 10 6.81 -15.18 20.51
N ARG A 11 6.26 -14.01 20.11
CA ARG A 11 4.97 -13.50 20.58
C ARG A 11 3.76 -14.11 19.86
N GLY A 12 3.97 -15.06 18.95
CA GLY A 12 2.90 -15.79 18.29
C GLY A 12 2.24 -15.06 17.14
N ILE A 13 2.98 -14.21 16.41
CA ILE A 13 2.45 -13.63 15.17
C ILE A 13 1.97 -14.73 14.21
N ILE A 14 0.84 -14.49 13.57
CA ILE A 14 0.31 -15.35 12.51
C ILE A 14 0.76 -14.79 11.17
N GLU A 15 1.55 -15.57 10.44
CA GLU A 15 1.98 -15.25 9.08
C GLU A 15 0.95 -15.79 8.09
N LEU A 16 0.42 -14.92 7.24
CA LEU A 16 -0.66 -15.23 6.30
C LEU A 16 -0.21 -14.94 4.86
N PRO A 17 -0.83 -15.57 3.84
CA PRO A 17 -0.34 -15.51 2.47
C PRO A 17 -0.58 -14.16 1.75
N GLY A 18 -1.23 -13.19 2.39
CA GLY A 18 -1.45 -11.86 1.83
C GLY A 18 -2.31 -10.96 2.72
N ASN A 19 -2.54 -9.73 2.26
CA ASN A 19 -3.29 -8.68 2.94
C ASN A 19 -4.76 -9.08 3.22
N GLY A 20 -5.50 -9.55 2.21
CA GLY A 20 -6.88 -10.00 2.37
C GLY A 20 -7.10 -11.06 3.47
N PRO A 21 -6.30 -12.14 3.52
CA PRO A 21 -6.29 -13.07 4.63
C PRO A 21 -6.03 -12.43 6.01
N VAL A 22 -5.12 -11.47 6.11
CA VAL A 22 -4.87 -10.70 7.35
C VAL A 22 -6.13 -9.92 7.75
N LYS A 23 -6.70 -9.16 6.81
CA LYS A 23 -7.97 -8.45 7.01
C LYS A 23 -9.07 -9.38 7.50
N ASN A 24 -9.21 -10.57 6.91
CA ASN A 24 -10.23 -11.54 7.29
C ASN A 24 -10.04 -12.08 8.71
N HIS A 25 -8.79 -12.33 9.13
CA HIS A 25 -8.50 -12.80 10.49
C HIS A 25 -8.82 -11.75 11.56
N VAL A 26 -8.55 -10.48 11.27
CA VAL A 26 -8.91 -9.37 12.17
C VAL A 26 -10.42 -9.20 12.20
N ALA A 27 -11.08 -9.16 11.04
CA ALA A 27 -12.54 -9.01 10.94
C ALA A 27 -13.31 -10.16 11.61
N ALA A 28 -12.75 -11.37 11.67
CA ALA A 28 -13.33 -12.52 12.35
C ALA A 28 -13.07 -12.54 13.86
N GLY A 29 -12.23 -11.64 14.39
CA GLY A 29 -11.83 -11.63 15.79
C GLY A 29 -10.76 -12.67 16.15
N THR A 30 -10.20 -13.38 15.17
CA THR A 30 -9.08 -14.32 15.38
C THR A 30 -7.80 -13.59 15.79
N CYS A 31 -7.61 -12.37 15.28
CA CYS A 31 -6.50 -11.49 15.65
C CYS A 31 -7.04 -10.12 16.07
N HIS A 32 -6.45 -9.51 17.10
CA HIS A 32 -6.81 -8.15 17.50
C HIS A 32 -6.29 -7.08 16.52
N LEU A 33 -5.14 -7.34 15.90
CA LEU A 33 -4.44 -6.42 15.01
C LEU A 33 -3.78 -7.20 13.87
N GLY A 34 -3.64 -6.57 12.72
CA GLY A 34 -2.98 -7.12 11.54
C GLY A 34 -2.37 -6.01 10.70
N LEU A 35 -1.28 -6.32 9.99
CA LEU A 35 -0.66 -5.42 9.02
C LEU A 35 -1.22 -5.74 7.63
N THR A 36 -1.91 -4.78 7.03
CA THR A 36 -2.57 -4.90 5.72
C THR A 36 -2.46 -3.57 4.98
N ASP A 37 -2.69 -3.57 3.67
CA ASP A 37 -2.85 -2.37 2.86
C ASP A 37 -4.28 -1.80 2.95
N THR A 38 -4.40 -0.57 2.43
CA THR A 38 -5.57 0.26 2.61
C THR A 38 -6.77 -0.21 1.78
N ASP A 39 -6.57 -0.84 0.62
CA ASP A 39 -7.67 -1.34 -0.20
C ASP A 39 -8.32 -2.59 0.40
N ASP A 40 -7.57 -3.50 1.01
CA ASP A 40 -8.15 -4.61 1.78
C ASP A 40 -8.93 -4.11 3.00
N PHE A 41 -8.44 -3.05 3.67
CA PHE A 41 -9.22 -2.38 4.72
C PHE A 41 -10.56 -1.84 4.18
N PHE A 42 -10.57 -1.11 3.07
CA PHE A 42 -11.82 -0.61 2.49
C PHE A 42 -12.74 -1.73 1.98
N ALA A 43 -12.20 -2.83 1.49
CA ALA A 43 -13.02 -4.01 1.18
C ALA A 43 -13.75 -4.52 2.43
N ALA A 44 -13.10 -4.51 3.60
CA ALA A 44 -13.74 -4.84 4.88
C ALA A 44 -14.85 -3.84 5.26
N ILE A 45 -14.62 -2.54 5.03
CA ILE A 45 -15.62 -1.49 5.29
C ILE A 45 -16.84 -1.64 4.37
N ASP A 46 -16.62 -1.90 3.08
CA ASP A 46 -17.69 -2.19 2.12
C ASP A 46 -18.51 -3.42 2.53
N GLU A 47 -17.85 -4.45 3.08
CA GLU A 47 -18.46 -5.65 3.65
C GLU A 47 -19.09 -5.43 5.05
N ARG A 48 -19.02 -4.20 5.59
CA ARG A 48 -19.51 -3.82 6.94
C ARG A 48 -18.87 -4.62 8.07
N LYS A 49 -17.58 -4.97 7.94
CA LYS A 49 -16.82 -5.64 8.99
C LYS A 49 -16.46 -4.67 10.12
N PRO A 50 -16.42 -5.13 11.39
CA PRO A 50 -16.14 -4.28 12.54
C PRO A 50 -14.63 -4.05 12.70
N VAL A 51 -14.01 -3.35 11.75
CA VAL A 51 -12.56 -3.07 11.76
C VAL A 51 -12.29 -1.57 11.71
N ALA A 52 -11.12 -1.18 12.22
CA ALA A 52 -10.60 0.17 12.13
C ALA A 52 -9.15 0.13 11.60
N MET A 53 -8.75 1.20 10.92
CA MET A 53 -7.40 1.36 10.39
C MET A 53 -6.60 2.31 11.29
N VAL A 54 -5.35 1.94 11.58
CA VAL A 54 -4.34 2.82 12.18
C VAL A 54 -3.17 2.93 11.19
N PRO A 55 -2.85 4.12 10.66
CA PRO A 55 -1.72 4.28 9.75
C PRO A 55 -0.40 3.92 10.43
N VAL A 56 0.48 3.22 9.71
CA VAL A 56 1.82 2.92 10.21
C VAL A 56 2.67 4.19 10.16
N GLN A 57 2.96 4.74 11.33
CA GLN A 57 3.85 5.90 11.48
C GLN A 57 5.21 5.47 12.03
N LEU A 58 6.26 6.07 11.46
CA LEU A 58 7.63 5.93 11.94
C LEU A 58 7.83 6.73 13.23
N THR A 59 8.96 6.51 13.92
CA THR A 59 9.31 7.23 15.15
C THR A 59 9.42 8.75 14.98
N ASN A 60 9.63 9.22 13.74
CA ASN A 60 9.63 10.63 13.38
C ASN A 60 8.23 11.17 12.98
N GLY A 61 7.17 10.41 13.22
CA GLY A 61 5.77 10.78 12.93
C GLY A 61 5.35 10.62 11.48
N LYS A 62 6.26 10.25 10.56
CA LYS A 62 5.93 10.12 9.13
C LYS A 62 5.16 8.83 8.85
N THR A 63 4.15 8.92 8.00
CA THR A 63 3.37 7.75 7.56
C THR A 63 4.10 6.98 6.46
N ILE A 64 4.05 5.65 6.50
CA ILE A 64 4.49 4.82 5.38
C ILE A 64 3.40 4.81 4.31
N VAL A 65 3.71 5.35 3.13
CA VAL A 65 2.80 5.37 1.98
C VAL A 65 3.52 4.80 0.76
N ILE A 66 2.92 3.80 0.13
CA ILE A 66 3.50 3.06 -0.99
C ILE A 66 2.70 3.39 -2.26
N PRO A 67 3.29 4.13 -3.22
CA PRO A 67 2.61 4.47 -4.47
C PRO A 67 2.63 3.29 -5.44
N ASN A 68 1.64 3.26 -6.34
CA ASN A 68 1.71 2.45 -7.55
C ASN A 68 2.65 3.11 -8.57
N THR A 69 3.34 2.31 -9.36
CA THR A 69 4.32 2.81 -10.35
C THR A 69 4.07 2.22 -11.72
N VAL A 70 4.28 3.02 -12.76
CA VAL A 70 4.33 2.56 -14.16
C VAL A 70 5.66 2.99 -14.78
N ALA A 71 6.24 2.15 -15.64
CA ALA A 71 7.51 2.43 -16.30
C ALA A 71 7.55 1.93 -17.74
N LEU A 72 8.27 2.64 -18.60
CA LEU A 72 8.57 2.21 -19.97
C LEU A 72 9.78 1.28 -19.99
N ILE A 73 9.62 0.11 -20.61
CA ILE A 73 10.71 -0.85 -20.79
C ILE A 73 11.68 -0.32 -21.86
N ARG A 74 12.96 -0.25 -21.50
CA ARG A 74 14.04 0.19 -22.41
C ARG A 74 14.09 -0.73 -23.64
N GLY A 75 14.13 -0.11 -24.83
CA GLY A 75 14.23 -0.84 -26.10
C GLY A 75 12.91 -1.34 -26.66
N THR A 76 11.76 -0.95 -26.09
CA THR A 76 10.45 -1.31 -26.67
C THR A 76 10.32 -0.79 -28.12
N PRO A 77 9.88 -1.62 -29.08
CA PRO A 77 9.61 -1.18 -30.45
C PRO A 77 8.33 -0.34 -30.56
N ARG A 78 7.52 -0.28 -29.48
CA ARG A 78 6.24 0.45 -29.41
C ARG A 78 6.35 1.69 -28.50
N GLY A 79 7.42 2.46 -28.64
CA GLY A 79 7.72 3.59 -27.75
C GLY A 79 6.60 4.63 -27.65
N ASP A 80 6.00 5.00 -28.78
CA ASP A 80 4.94 6.02 -28.81
C ASP A 80 3.63 5.54 -28.19
N ASP A 81 3.21 4.31 -28.50
CA ASP A 81 2.00 3.72 -27.89
C ASP A 81 2.17 3.50 -26.38
N ALA A 82 3.36 3.08 -25.96
CA ALA A 82 3.65 2.89 -24.55
C ALA A 82 3.64 4.24 -23.79
N ARG A 83 4.14 5.32 -24.41
CA ARG A 83 4.04 6.67 -23.83
C ARG A 83 2.59 7.12 -23.70
N LYS A 84 1.76 6.93 -24.73
CA LYS A 84 0.32 7.25 -24.67
C LYS A 84 -0.39 6.52 -23.53
N LEU A 85 -0.06 5.24 -23.31
CA LEU A 85 -0.62 4.48 -22.19
C LEU A 85 -0.16 5.05 -20.84
N VAL A 86 1.12 5.37 -20.68
CA VAL A 86 1.64 6.00 -19.45
C VAL A 86 0.95 7.33 -19.20
N ASP A 87 0.85 8.19 -20.20
CA ASP A 87 0.20 9.51 -20.09
C ASP A 87 -1.29 9.36 -19.71
N PHE A 88 -1.98 8.36 -20.26
CA PHE A 88 -3.36 8.05 -19.88
C PHE A 88 -3.46 7.56 -18.42
N LEU A 89 -2.62 6.61 -18.00
CA LEU A 89 -2.62 6.09 -16.63
C LEU A 89 -2.30 7.16 -15.57
N LEU A 90 -1.53 8.19 -15.94
CA LEU A 90 -1.17 9.32 -15.08
C LEU A 90 -2.12 10.52 -15.22
N SER A 91 -3.20 10.38 -16.00
CA SER A 91 -4.18 11.44 -16.17
C SER A 91 -5.04 11.64 -14.93
N ALA A 92 -5.52 12.87 -14.71
CA ALA A 92 -6.46 13.17 -13.63
C ALA A 92 -7.75 12.34 -13.74
N GLU A 93 -8.15 11.95 -14.95
CA GLU A 93 -9.30 11.06 -15.18
C GLU A 93 -9.05 9.70 -14.53
N VAL A 94 -7.92 9.05 -14.82
CA VAL A 94 -7.59 7.74 -14.25
C VAL A 94 -7.34 7.83 -12.75
N GLU A 95 -6.67 8.88 -12.25
CA GLU A 95 -6.51 9.06 -10.81
C GLU A 95 -7.86 9.18 -10.08
N LEU A 96 -8.83 9.92 -10.65
CA LEU A 96 -10.18 10.00 -10.09
C LEU A 96 -10.95 8.69 -10.21
N MET A 97 -10.76 7.91 -11.28
CA MET A 97 -11.33 6.58 -11.40
C MET A 97 -10.79 5.63 -10.32
N LEU A 98 -9.48 5.66 -10.05
CA LEU A 98 -8.84 4.83 -9.04
C LEU A 98 -9.22 5.26 -7.62
N ALA A 99 -9.34 6.56 -7.36
CA ALA A 99 -9.80 7.10 -6.08
C ALA A 99 -11.24 6.73 -5.76
N ASN A 100 -12.11 6.71 -6.76
CA ASN A 100 -13.52 6.34 -6.60
C ASN A 100 -13.78 4.83 -6.79
N SER A 101 -12.72 4.04 -7.05
CA SER A 101 -12.81 2.59 -7.11
C SER A 101 -12.91 1.97 -5.71
N ARG A 102 -13.16 0.67 -5.65
CA ARG A 102 -13.16 -0.07 -4.37
C ARG A 102 -11.84 0.06 -3.58
N SER A 103 -10.72 0.28 -4.26
CA SER A 103 -9.41 0.38 -3.61
C SER A 103 -9.14 1.74 -2.96
N ARG A 104 -9.92 2.79 -3.25
CA ARG A 104 -9.72 4.16 -2.74
C ARG A 104 -8.25 4.62 -2.88
N GLN A 105 -7.65 4.43 -4.05
CA GLN A 105 -6.25 4.84 -4.25
C GLN A 105 -6.10 6.36 -4.11
N ILE A 106 -4.94 6.81 -3.64
CA ILE A 106 -4.67 8.22 -3.39
C ILE A 106 -4.19 8.87 -4.69
N PRO A 107 -4.89 9.88 -5.24
CA PRO A 107 -4.37 10.69 -6.33
C PRO A 107 -3.07 11.39 -5.93
N LEU A 108 -2.07 11.36 -6.80
CA LEU A 108 -0.78 12.02 -6.57
C LEU A 108 -0.67 13.34 -7.37
N GLY A 109 -1.37 13.43 -8.49
CA GLY A 109 -1.46 14.61 -9.33
C GLY A 109 -2.57 15.59 -8.92
N PRO A 110 -2.73 16.68 -9.69
CA PRO A 110 -3.86 17.59 -9.52
C PRO A 110 -5.15 16.91 -10.00
N VAL A 111 -6.12 16.80 -9.10
CA VAL A 111 -7.48 16.35 -9.39
C VAL A 111 -8.49 17.31 -8.78
N ASP A 112 -9.73 17.27 -9.28
CA ASP A 112 -10.85 17.97 -8.68
C ASP A 112 -11.21 17.33 -7.32
N GLU A 113 -10.90 18.02 -6.23
CA GLU A 113 -11.08 17.49 -4.87
C GLU A 113 -12.55 17.30 -4.49
N ASP A 114 -13.48 18.02 -5.11
CA ASP A 114 -14.90 17.88 -4.85
C ASP A 114 -15.43 16.51 -5.34
N ARG A 115 -14.66 15.84 -6.21
CA ARG A 115 -14.94 14.50 -6.72
C ARG A 115 -14.31 13.38 -5.90
N LEU A 116 -13.70 13.69 -4.77
CA LEU A 116 -13.10 12.71 -3.85
C LEU A 116 -14.02 12.47 -2.64
N SER A 117 -14.09 11.23 -2.18
CA SER A 117 -14.73 10.92 -0.89
C SER A 117 -13.93 11.50 0.29
N ASP A 118 -14.60 11.69 1.42
CA ASP A 118 -13.94 12.14 2.66
C ASP A 118 -12.83 11.19 3.11
N GLU A 119 -13.03 9.88 2.87
CA GLU A 119 -12.03 8.85 3.13
C GLU A 119 -10.75 9.12 2.32
N VAL A 120 -10.86 9.33 1.01
CA VAL A 120 -9.71 9.60 0.14
C VAL A 120 -9.07 10.95 0.51
N LYS A 121 -9.87 11.97 0.83
CA LYS A 121 -9.35 13.26 1.33
C LYS A 121 -8.52 13.10 2.61
N GLN A 122 -8.95 12.23 3.52
CA GLN A 122 -8.19 11.91 4.74
C GLN A 122 -6.89 11.17 4.42
N LEU A 123 -6.92 10.18 3.53
CA LEU A 123 -5.71 9.46 3.10
C LEU A 123 -4.71 10.38 2.43
N ARG A 124 -5.18 11.31 1.60
CA ARG A 124 -4.31 12.28 0.90
C ARG A 124 -3.56 13.18 1.89
N LYS A 125 -4.19 13.57 3.01
CA LYS A 125 -3.50 14.28 4.10
C LYS A 125 -2.39 13.43 4.71
N LEU A 126 -2.66 12.15 4.99
CA LEU A 126 -1.64 11.22 5.51
C LEU A 126 -0.47 11.02 4.53
N ALA A 127 -0.76 11.01 3.23
CA ALA A 127 0.25 10.90 2.18
C ALA A 127 1.12 12.15 2.01
N GLY A 128 0.58 13.34 2.27
CA GLY A 128 1.35 14.60 2.26
C GLY A 128 2.54 14.56 3.24
N ASP A 129 2.40 13.85 4.36
CA ASP A 129 3.45 13.67 5.38
C ASP A 129 4.20 12.33 5.25
N GLY A 130 4.13 11.70 4.08
CA GLY A 130 4.74 10.41 3.79
C GLY A 130 6.27 10.39 3.95
N TYR A 131 6.81 9.25 4.36
CA TYR A 131 8.26 9.02 4.35
C TYR A 131 8.78 8.83 2.91
N PRO A 132 9.88 9.50 2.50
CA PRO A 132 10.41 9.36 1.15
C PRO A 132 10.99 7.96 0.90
N LEU A 133 10.41 7.22 -0.05
CA LEU A 133 10.83 5.85 -0.36
C LEU A 133 12.08 5.75 -1.26
N SER A 134 12.54 6.86 -1.85
CA SER A 134 13.64 6.90 -2.82
C SER A 134 14.96 6.32 -2.29
N ASN A 135 15.18 6.37 -0.99
CA ASN A 135 16.42 5.93 -0.35
C ASN A 135 16.35 4.49 0.20
N LEU A 136 15.28 3.74 -0.09
CA LEU A 136 15.07 2.41 0.48
C LEU A 136 15.67 1.26 -0.35
N ALA A 137 16.19 1.52 -1.54
CA ALA A 137 16.62 0.46 -2.47
C ALA A 137 17.69 -0.47 -1.87
N ALA A 138 18.67 0.06 -1.13
CA ALA A 138 19.69 -0.76 -0.48
C ALA A 138 19.10 -1.63 0.63
N ALA A 139 18.31 -1.03 1.52
CA ALA A 139 17.62 -1.72 2.61
C ALA A 139 16.65 -2.80 2.09
N ALA A 140 15.92 -2.52 1.00
CA ALA A 140 15.01 -3.47 0.36
C ALA A 140 15.76 -4.69 -0.18
N LYS A 141 16.93 -4.50 -0.81
CA LYS A 141 17.77 -5.62 -1.30
C LYS A 141 18.29 -6.48 -0.15
N GLU A 142 18.75 -5.85 0.94
CA GLU A 142 19.20 -6.56 2.13
C GLU A 142 18.08 -7.35 2.80
N CYS A 143 16.90 -6.74 2.91
CA CYS A 143 15.70 -7.37 3.43
C CYS A 143 15.31 -8.59 2.59
N LEU A 144 15.23 -8.44 1.27
CA LEU A 144 14.86 -9.53 0.37
C LEU A 144 15.85 -10.70 0.45
N ARG A 145 17.17 -10.43 0.47
CA ARG A 145 18.19 -11.48 0.65
C ARG A 145 18.08 -12.22 1.97
N TRP A 146 17.65 -11.54 3.03
CA TRP A 146 17.40 -12.20 4.31
C TRP A 146 16.12 -13.05 4.25
N LEU A 147 15.00 -12.50 3.79
CA LEU A 147 13.73 -13.24 3.66
C LEU A 147 13.87 -14.48 2.76
N GLN A 148 14.63 -14.39 1.67
CA GLN A 148 14.91 -15.53 0.82
C GLN A 148 15.61 -16.65 1.59
N ARG A 149 16.61 -16.34 2.42
CA ARG A 149 17.29 -17.36 3.25
C ARG A 149 16.39 -17.96 4.32
N GLU A 150 15.45 -17.18 4.83
CA GLU A 150 14.53 -17.60 5.89
C GLU A 150 13.41 -18.52 5.36
N TYR A 151 12.84 -18.20 4.20
CA TYR A 151 11.62 -18.83 3.70
C TYR A 151 11.77 -19.67 2.44
N VAL A 152 12.81 -19.44 1.64
CA VAL A 152 13.07 -20.18 0.40
C VAL A 152 14.23 -21.13 0.67
N LYS A 153 13.89 -22.38 1.02
CA LYS A 153 14.86 -23.49 1.10
C LYS A 153 14.99 -24.18 -0.25
#